data_AF-A0AAU4RXS4-F1
#
_entry.id   AF-A0AAU4RXS4-F1
#
_cell.length_a   1.000
_cell.length_b   1.000
_cell.length_c   1.000
_cell.angle_alpha   90.00
_cell.angle_beta   90.00
_cell.angle_gamma   90.00
#
_symmetry.space_group_name_H-M   'P 1'
#
loop_
_entity.id
_entity.type
_entity.pdbx_description
1 polymer ?
#
loop_
_entity_poly.entity_id
_entity_poly.type
_entity_poly.pdbx_seq_one_letter_code
_entity_poly.pdbx_strand_id
1 'polypeptide(L)'
;MAMARMLVEGDDLVVRLAWWEKAAVRGGDVRVPLAAVQRVTVEPDWWRALRGIHERGVCVPGALCLGRRGHQGGKDFVAVRPGRPVVCVELWPSAPFRLLAVVTRTDDEGRDTAQRLRRSAPKTDTSTPWRQPLPVPVESGESSAGTPALEPPNH
;
A
#
# COMPACT_ATOMS: atom_id res chain seq x y z
N MET A 1 13.68 -19.43 -1.72
CA MET A 1 13.99 -18.00 -1.87
C MET A 1 13.37 -17.25 -0.70
N ALA A 2 14.19 -16.56 0.11
CA ALA A 2 13.69 -15.71 1.19
C ALA A 2 12.90 -14.54 0.60
N MET A 3 11.78 -14.22 1.25
CA MET A 3 10.85 -13.16 0.87
C MET A 3 10.86 -12.07 1.94
N ALA A 4 10.41 -10.89 1.56
CA ALA A 4 10.18 -9.78 2.47
C ALA A 4 9.34 -10.21 3.68
N ARG A 5 9.63 -9.65 4.86
CA ARG A 5 8.88 -9.92 6.09
C ARG A 5 8.67 -8.67 6.91
N MET A 6 7.54 -8.60 7.60
CA MET A 6 7.23 -7.53 8.54
C MET A 6 7.73 -7.89 9.94
N LEU A 7 8.43 -6.95 10.57
CA LEU A 7 8.98 -7.09 11.91
C LEU A 7 8.74 -5.80 12.70
N VAL A 8 8.59 -5.95 14.01
CA VAL A 8 8.61 -4.82 14.94
C VAL A 8 10.02 -4.70 15.51
N GLU A 9 10.64 -3.54 15.34
CA GLU A 9 11.95 -3.18 15.89
C GLU A 9 11.79 -1.90 16.71
N GLY A 10 11.74 -2.01 18.05
CA GLY A 10 11.42 -0.88 18.91
C GLY A 10 10.03 -0.31 18.60
N ASP A 11 9.97 0.99 18.31
CA ASP A 11 8.76 1.71 17.94
C ASP A 11 8.49 1.72 16.42
N ASP A 12 9.28 1.00 15.63
CA ASP A 12 9.17 0.96 14.18
C ASP A 12 8.63 -0.38 13.67
N LEU A 13 7.78 -0.29 12.64
CA LEU A 13 7.46 -1.38 11.74
C LEU A 13 8.47 -1.38 10.59
N VAL A 14 9.16 -2.52 10.44
CA VAL A 14 10.18 -2.73 9.42
C VAL A 14 9.76 -3.83 8.46
N VAL A 15 9.69 -3.51 7.17
CA VAL A 15 9.65 -4.49 6.09
C VAL A 15 11.09 -4.82 5.72
N ARG A 16 11.59 -5.94 6.23
CA ARG A 16 12.92 -6.44 5.90
C ARG A 16 12.88 -7.14 4.55
N LEU A 17 13.72 -6.67 3.64
CA LEU A 17 13.88 -7.22 2.30
C LEU A 17 15.11 -8.13 2.26
N ALA A 18 15.01 -9.22 1.51
CA ALA A 18 16.15 -10.03 1.13
C ALA A 18 17.10 -9.23 0.20
N TRP A 19 18.36 -9.66 0.11
CA TRP A 19 19.38 -8.96 -0.67
C TRP A 19 18.98 -8.75 -2.15
N TRP A 20 18.37 -9.76 -2.77
CA TRP A 20 17.93 -9.68 -4.16
C TRP A 20 16.71 -8.78 -4.32
N GLU A 21 15.84 -8.69 -3.30
CA GLU A 21 14.68 -7.80 -3.29
C GLU A 21 15.13 -6.33 -3.18
N LYS A 22 16.15 -6.05 -2.36
CA LYS A 22 16.80 -4.74 -2.27
C LYS A 22 17.34 -4.29 -3.64
N ALA A 23 18.01 -5.21 -4.34
CA ALA A 23 18.48 -4.95 -5.69
C ALA A 23 17.32 -4.70 -6.68
N ALA A 24 16.26 -5.52 -6.60
CA ALA A 24 15.08 -5.39 -7.47
C ALA A 24 14.35 -4.05 -7.30
N VAL A 25 14.22 -3.54 -6.07
CA VAL A 25 13.60 -2.23 -5.80
C VAL A 25 14.58 -1.07 -5.88
N ARG A 26 15.88 -1.34 -6.12
CA ARG A 26 16.99 -0.38 -6.04
C ARG A 26 16.92 0.44 -4.75
N GLY A 27 16.74 -0.25 -3.62
CA GLY A 27 16.47 0.36 -2.32
C GLY A 27 16.80 -0.55 -1.14
N GLY A 28 16.40 -0.13 0.06
CA GLY A 28 16.66 -0.82 1.32
C GLY A 28 15.39 -1.35 1.99
N ASP A 29 15.54 -1.74 3.26
CA ASP A 29 14.40 -2.09 4.11
C ASP A 29 13.47 -0.87 4.27
N VAL A 30 12.15 -1.10 4.30
CA VAL A 30 11.18 -0.02 4.52
C VAL A 30 10.91 0.08 6.02
N ARG A 31 11.07 1.28 6.58
CA ARG A 31 10.79 1.57 7.99
C ARG A 31 9.72 2.63 8.12
N VAL A 32 8.74 2.38 8.98
CA VAL A 32 7.70 3.36 9.33
C VAL A 32 7.42 3.28 10.83
N PRO A 33 7.09 4.40 11.51
CA PRO A 33 6.72 4.35 12.92
C PRO A 33 5.46 3.51 13.14
N LEU A 34 5.42 2.71 14.20
CA LEU A 34 4.20 1.98 14.62
C LEU A 34 3.05 2.94 14.94
N ALA A 35 3.35 4.14 15.41
CA ALA A 35 2.36 5.20 15.62
C ALA A 35 1.69 5.67 14.32
N ALA A 36 2.29 5.41 13.16
CA ALA A 36 1.72 5.71 11.85
C ALA A 36 0.83 4.57 11.32
N VAL A 37 0.79 3.41 11.99
CA VAL A 37 -0.10 2.30 11.63
C VAL A 37 -1.54 2.69 11.95
N GLN A 38 -2.35 2.71 10.90
CA GLN A 38 -3.77 3.02 10.97
C GLN A 38 -4.60 1.74 11.07
N ARG A 39 -4.32 0.74 10.23
CA ARG A 39 -5.11 -0.51 10.18
C ARG A 39 -4.24 -1.65 9.70
N VAL A 40 -4.48 -2.85 10.24
CA VAL A 40 -3.78 -4.07 9.84
C VAL A 40 -4.83 -5.11 9.44
N THR A 41 -4.72 -5.65 8.24
CA THR A 41 -5.63 -6.66 7.68
C THR A 41 -4.84 -7.77 7.00
N VAL A 42 -5.47 -8.93 6.84
CA VAL A 42 -4.91 -10.07 6.11
C VAL A 42 -5.82 -10.32 4.92
N GLU A 43 -5.27 -10.22 3.72
CA GLU A 43 -5.98 -10.56 2.49
C GLU A 43 -5.58 -11.98 2.07
N PRO A 44 -6.54 -12.90 1.87
CA PRO A 44 -6.23 -14.26 1.40
C PRO A 44 -5.72 -14.23 -0.05
N ASP A 45 -6.25 -13.29 -0.85
CA ASP A 45 -5.90 -13.14 -2.25
C ASP A 45 -4.95 -11.97 -2.48
N TRP A 46 -3.75 -12.28 -2.99
CA TRP A 46 -2.70 -11.30 -3.25
C TRP A 46 -3.11 -10.13 -4.14
N TRP A 47 -3.99 -10.36 -5.12
CA TRP A 47 -4.42 -9.33 -6.07
C TRP A 47 -5.28 -8.27 -5.39
N ARG A 48 -5.99 -8.60 -4.30
CA ARG A 48 -6.78 -7.64 -3.51
C ARG A 48 -5.91 -6.61 -2.80
N ALA A 49 -4.63 -6.93 -2.60
CA ALA A 49 -3.66 -6.00 -2.02
C ALA A 49 -3.08 -5.01 -3.04
N LEU A 50 -3.23 -5.28 -4.34
CA LEU A 50 -2.68 -4.44 -5.39
C LEU A 50 -3.62 -3.27 -5.72
N ARG A 51 -3.08 -2.07 -5.62
CA ARG A 51 -3.76 -0.82 -5.97
C ARG A 51 -2.83 0.05 -6.80
N GLY A 52 -3.42 0.98 -7.54
CA GLY A 52 -2.67 1.94 -8.35
C GLY A 52 -1.81 1.31 -9.44
N ILE A 53 -0.86 2.10 -9.94
CA ILE A 53 0.02 1.77 -11.07
C ILE A 53 1.42 1.45 -10.54
N HIS A 54 2.11 0.51 -11.18
CA HIS A 54 3.51 0.19 -10.84
C HIS A 54 4.42 1.38 -11.15
N GLU A 55 5.20 1.86 -10.17
CA GLU A 55 6.15 2.97 -10.37
C GLU A 55 7.60 2.51 -10.42
N ARG A 56 8.01 1.69 -9.42
CA ARG A 56 9.39 1.22 -9.29
C ARG A 56 9.44 -0.19 -8.74
N GLY A 57 10.50 -0.90 -9.11
CA GLY A 57 10.74 -2.28 -8.71
C GLY A 57 10.40 -3.25 -9.84
N VAL A 58 10.17 -4.51 -9.47
CA VAL A 58 9.96 -5.61 -10.42
C VAL A 58 8.53 -6.10 -10.31
N CYS A 59 7.80 -6.06 -11.44
CA CYS A 59 6.48 -6.65 -11.55
C CYS A 59 6.49 -7.63 -12.72
N VAL A 60 6.46 -8.93 -12.42
CA VAL A 60 6.35 -10.01 -13.40
C VAL A 60 4.91 -10.51 -13.37
N PRO A 61 4.15 -10.36 -14.48
CA PRO A 61 2.78 -10.82 -14.57
C PRO A 61 2.66 -12.29 -14.15
N GLY A 62 1.73 -12.58 -13.23
CA GLY A 62 1.47 -13.94 -12.76
C GLY A 62 2.54 -14.56 -11.85
N ALA A 63 3.59 -13.82 -11.45
CA ALA A 63 4.66 -14.38 -10.63
C ALA A 63 5.02 -13.55 -9.39
N LEU A 64 5.19 -12.24 -9.53
CA LEU A 64 5.70 -11.38 -8.46
C LEU A 64 5.35 -9.91 -8.72
N CYS A 65 4.94 -9.20 -7.68
CA CYS A 65 4.90 -7.75 -7.69
C CYS A 65 5.67 -7.23 -6.47
N LEU A 66 6.82 -6.61 -6.73
CA LEU A 66 7.75 -6.10 -5.73
C LEU A 66 8.13 -4.65 -6.05
N GLY A 67 7.87 -3.74 -5.12
CA GLY A 67 8.31 -2.36 -5.17
C GLY A 67 7.21 -1.36 -4.87
N ARG A 68 7.33 -0.17 -5.44
CA ARG A 68 6.43 0.95 -5.17
C ARG A 68 5.35 1.05 -6.23
N ARG A 69 4.12 1.28 -5.78
CA ARG A 69 2.95 1.56 -6.63
C ARG A 69 2.38 2.92 -6.28
N GLY A 70 2.07 3.72 -7.28
CA GLY A 70 1.51 5.06 -7.14
C GLY A 70 0.01 5.06 -7.40
N HIS A 71 -0.71 5.88 -6.64
CA HIS A 71 -2.12 6.20 -6.88
C HIS A 71 -2.41 7.63 -6.39
N GLN A 72 -3.59 8.15 -6.69
CA GLN A 72 -3.98 9.53 -6.32
C GLN A 72 -3.91 9.84 -4.81
N GLY A 73 -4.03 8.82 -3.96
CA GLY A 73 -3.95 8.97 -2.50
C GLY A 73 -2.53 8.89 -1.93
N GLY A 74 -1.53 8.53 -2.74
CA GLY A 74 -0.14 8.38 -2.32
C GLY A 74 0.54 7.17 -2.93
N LYS A 75 1.43 6.54 -2.16
CA LYS A 75 2.27 5.43 -2.62
C LYS A 75 2.07 4.21 -1.75
N ASP A 76 2.00 3.06 -2.36
CA ASP A 76 1.98 1.76 -1.70
C ASP A 76 3.34 1.08 -1.90
N PHE A 77 3.81 0.35 -0.90
CA PHE A 77 4.92 -0.58 -1.05
C PHE A 77 4.38 -2.00 -1.01
N VAL A 78 4.67 -2.77 -2.05
CA VAL A 78 4.18 -4.14 -2.21
C VAL A 78 5.35 -5.10 -2.35
N ALA A 79 5.26 -6.24 -1.69
CA ALA A 79 6.10 -7.40 -1.88
C ALA A 79 5.17 -8.61 -1.86
N VAL A 80 4.52 -8.88 -3.00
CA VAL A 80 3.46 -9.87 -3.11
C VAL A 80 3.69 -10.87 -4.24
N ARG A 81 3.18 -12.08 -4.06
CA ARG A 81 3.22 -13.17 -5.04
C ARG A 81 1.89 -13.92 -5.07
N PRO A 82 1.56 -14.60 -6.18
CA PRO A 82 0.36 -15.41 -6.27
C PRO A 82 0.30 -16.57 -5.27
N GLY A 83 -0.93 -16.93 -4.88
CA GLY A 83 -1.21 -18.09 -4.04
C GLY A 83 -0.68 -17.99 -2.60
N ARG A 84 -0.52 -16.78 -2.08
CA ARG A 84 -0.13 -16.55 -0.68
C ARG A 84 -0.94 -15.44 -0.03
N PRO A 85 -1.28 -15.58 1.25
CA PRO A 85 -1.94 -14.53 2.00
C PRO A 85 -1.00 -13.35 2.21
N VAL A 86 -1.57 -12.15 2.23
CA VAL A 86 -0.84 -10.89 2.32
C VAL A 86 -1.27 -10.15 3.58
N VAL A 87 -0.30 -9.91 4.47
CA VAL A 87 -0.50 -8.97 5.56
C VAL A 87 -0.37 -7.58 4.96
N CYS A 88 -1.39 -6.75 5.16
CA CYS A 88 -1.26 -5.37 4.75
C CYS A 88 -1.63 -4.39 5.85
N VAL A 89 -0.82 -3.35 5.88
CA VAL A 89 -0.77 -2.34 6.91
C VAL A 89 -1.05 -1.00 6.25
N GLU A 90 -2.24 -0.48 6.49
CA GLU A 90 -2.60 0.87 6.12
C GLU A 90 -1.94 1.85 7.10
N LEU A 91 -1.43 2.94 6.54
CA LEU A 91 -0.71 3.96 7.28
C LEU A 91 -1.39 5.31 7.15
N TRP A 92 -1.29 6.11 8.21
CA TRP A 92 -1.74 7.49 8.20
C TRP A 92 -1.01 8.33 7.14
N PRO A 93 -1.63 9.42 6.63
CA PRO A 93 -1.04 10.31 5.62
C PRO A 93 0.34 10.87 5.93
N SER A 94 0.73 10.91 7.20
CA SER A 94 2.04 11.38 7.65
C SER A 94 3.18 10.42 7.30
N ALA A 95 2.88 9.16 6.95
CA ALA A 95 3.87 8.17 6.55
C ALA A 95 4.23 8.29 5.04
N PRO A 96 5.43 7.84 4.64
CA PRO A 96 5.85 7.87 3.23
C PRO A 96 5.05 6.94 2.31
N PHE A 97 4.34 5.96 2.88
CA PHE A 97 3.46 5.04 2.17
C PHE A 97 2.06 5.08 2.77
N ARG A 98 1.05 4.74 1.97
CA ARG A 98 -0.35 4.55 2.40
C ARG A 98 -0.65 3.11 2.75
N LEU A 99 0.07 2.17 2.15
CA LEU A 99 -0.04 0.75 2.44
C LEU A 99 1.32 0.08 2.31
N LEU A 100 1.61 -0.81 3.26
CA LEU A 100 2.62 -1.84 3.14
C LEU A 100 1.91 -3.18 2.94
N ALA A 101 2.18 -3.90 1.86
CA ALA A 101 1.57 -5.20 1.59
C ALA A 101 2.66 -6.25 1.37
N VAL A 102 2.72 -7.26 2.26
CA VAL A 102 3.79 -8.27 2.26
C VAL A 102 3.18 -9.66 2.37
N VAL A 103 3.60 -10.56 1.47
CA VAL A 103 3.17 -11.97 1.54
C VAL A 103 3.70 -12.67 2.77
N THR A 104 2.92 -13.63 3.24
CA THR A 104 3.31 -14.60 4.26
C THR A 104 3.28 -16.00 3.68
N ARG A 105 3.92 -16.98 4.35
CA ARG A 105 4.01 -18.34 3.82
C ARG A 105 2.68 -19.08 3.96
N THR A 106 1.96 -18.80 5.04
CA THR A 106 0.71 -19.47 5.42
C THR A 106 -0.28 -18.45 6.00
N ASP A 107 -1.56 -18.79 5.99
CA ASP A 107 -2.62 -17.95 6.57
C ASP A 107 -2.43 -17.73 8.06
N ASP A 108 -1.94 -18.74 8.79
CA ASP A 108 -1.70 -18.65 10.23
C ASP A 108 -0.51 -17.72 10.52
N GLU A 109 0.59 -17.81 9.75
CA GLU A 109 1.69 -16.83 9.86
C GLU A 109 1.20 -15.40 9.56
N GLY A 110 0.31 -15.25 8.59
CA GLY A 110 -0.35 -13.99 8.27
C GLY A 110 -1.16 -13.43 9.44
N ARG A 111 -2.01 -14.27 10.03
CA ARG A 111 -2.84 -13.92 11.20
C ARG A 111 -2.00 -13.58 12.42
N ASP A 112 -0.97 -14.38 12.72
CA ASP A 112 -0.08 -14.15 13.85
C ASP A 112 0.69 -12.83 13.71
N THR A 113 1.21 -12.58 12.51
CA THR A 113 1.91 -11.34 12.18
C THR A 113 0.97 -10.13 12.32
N ALA A 114 -0.25 -10.23 11.78
CA ALA A 114 -1.24 -9.17 11.91
C ALA A 114 -1.64 -8.91 13.37
N GLN A 115 -1.85 -9.96 14.16
CA GLN A 115 -2.18 -9.83 15.58
C GLN A 115 -1.04 -9.24 16.39
N ARG A 116 0.21 -9.58 16.06
CA ARG A 116 1.39 -8.96 16.67
C ARG A 116 1.44 -7.45 16.37
N LEU A 117 1.27 -7.06 15.10
CA LEU A 117 1.27 -5.65 14.70
C LEU A 117 0.16 -4.85 15.38
N ARG A 118 -1.07 -5.39 15.44
CA ARG A 118 -2.20 -4.75 16.12
C ARG A 118 -1.95 -4.51 17.61
N ARG A 119 -1.27 -5.44 18.29
CA ARG A 119 -0.90 -5.29 19.71
C ARG A 119 0.19 -4.24 19.93
N SER A 120 1.10 -4.09 18.98
CA SER A 120 2.21 -3.15 19.07
C SER A 120 1.88 -1.74 18.56
N ALA A 121 0.86 -1.59 17.72
CA ALA A 121 0.49 -0.30 17.13
C ALA A 121 -0.55 0.45 17.97
N PRO A 122 -0.18 1.56 18.64
CA PRO A 122 -1.01 2.23 19.65
C PRO A 122 -2.22 2.98 19.09
N LYS A 123 -2.24 3.27 17.78
CA LYS A 123 -3.28 4.07 17.11
C LYS A 123 -4.07 3.29 16.04
N THR A 124 -4.11 1.96 16.18
CA THR A 124 -4.83 1.11 15.23
C THR A 124 -6.33 1.33 15.36
N ASP A 125 -6.98 1.73 14.28
CA ASP A 125 -8.44 1.82 14.19
C ASP A 125 -9.02 0.41 14.02
N THR A 126 -9.63 -0.11 15.09
CA THR A 126 -10.28 -1.42 15.13
C THR A 126 -11.77 -1.38 14.77
N SER A 127 -12.32 -0.19 14.50
CA SER A 127 -13.78 0.02 14.35
C SER A 127 -14.35 -0.61 13.08
N THR A 128 -13.52 -0.73 12.04
CA THR A 128 -13.90 -1.35 10.77
C THR A 128 -12.88 -2.43 10.40
N PRO A 129 -13.29 -3.69 10.22
CA PRO A 129 -12.37 -4.79 9.87
C PRO A 129 -11.95 -4.75 8.41
N TRP A 130 -12.60 -3.92 7.58
CA TRP A 130 -12.43 -3.85 6.15
C TRP A 130 -11.35 -2.84 5.74
N ARG A 131 -10.66 -3.18 4.64
CA ARG A 131 -9.71 -2.30 3.95
C ARG A 131 -10.42 -1.10 3.37
N GLN A 132 -9.87 0.09 3.59
CA GLN A 132 -10.43 1.30 2.99
C GLN A 132 -10.21 1.28 1.47
N PRO A 133 -11.26 1.52 0.66
CA PRO A 133 -11.10 1.78 -0.77
C PRO A 133 -10.20 3.00 -0.97
N LEU A 134 -9.62 3.13 -2.17
CA LEU A 134 -8.94 4.37 -2.51
C LEU A 134 -9.92 5.54 -2.38
N PRO A 135 -9.52 6.67 -1.74
CA PRO A 135 -10.39 7.83 -1.66
C PRO A 135 -10.76 8.27 -3.07
N VAL A 136 -12.07 8.40 -3.34
CA VAL A 136 -12.59 8.91 -4.62
C VAL A 136 -12.07 10.33 -4.79
N PRO A 137 -11.59 10.73 -5.99
CA PRO A 137 -11.24 12.12 -6.23
C PRO A 137 -12.44 12.98 -5.89
N VAL A 138 -12.25 14.00 -5.05
CA VAL A 138 -13.24 15.07 -4.99
C VAL A 138 -13.15 15.79 -6.34
N GLU A 139 -14.23 15.79 -7.11
CA GLU A 139 -14.28 16.62 -8.31
C GLU A 139 -14.23 18.07 -7.84
N SER A 140 -13.06 18.70 -7.97
CA SER A 140 -12.94 20.15 -7.82
C SER A 140 -13.79 20.76 -8.93
N GLY A 141 -14.97 21.23 -8.58
CA GLY A 141 -15.87 21.91 -9.50
C GLY A 141 -15.27 23.23 -9.98
N GLU A 142 -14.43 23.17 -11.00
CA GLU A 142 -14.13 24.30 -11.88
C GLU A 142 -14.75 24.02 -13.25
N SER A 143 -16.08 24.15 -13.29
CA SER A 143 -16.80 24.36 -14.54
C SER A 143 -16.58 25.82 -14.98
N SER A 144 -15.40 26.13 -15.49
CA SER A 144 -15.21 27.31 -16.36
C SER A 144 -15.42 26.90 -17.81
N ALA A 145 -16.66 26.50 -18.14
CA ALA A 145 -17.13 26.52 -19.51
C ALA A 145 -17.53 27.96 -19.84
N GLY A 146 -16.55 28.77 -20.23
CA GLY A 146 -16.83 30.04 -20.90
C GLY A 146 -17.55 29.74 -22.21
N THR A 147 -18.82 30.11 -22.30
CA THR A 147 -19.55 30.18 -23.56
C THR A 147 -18.88 31.23 -24.45
N PRO A 148 -18.35 30.90 -25.64
CA PRO A 148 -17.95 31.94 -26.57
C PRO A 148 -19.22 32.58 -27.13
N ALA A 149 -19.39 33.88 -26.88
CA ALA A 149 -20.43 34.68 -27.51
C ALA A 149 -20.17 34.73 -29.02
N LEU A 150 -21.11 34.18 -29.80
CA LEU A 150 -21.18 34.40 -31.24
C LEU A 150 -21.62 35.84 -31.48
N GLU A 151 -20.69 36.68 -31.94
CA GLU A 151 -20.98 38.02 -32.45
C GLU A 151 -21.59 37.90 -33.86
N PRO A 152 -22.75 38.52 -34.16
CA PRO A 152 -23.35 38.44 -35.48
C PRO A 152 -22.60 39.34 -36.50
N PRO A 153 -22.59 38.98 -37.79
CA PRO A 153 -21.88 39.74 -38.81
C PRO A 153 -22.52 41.10 -39.07
N ASN A 154 -21.68 42.13 -39.09
CA ASN A 154 -22.05 43.51 -39.39
C ASN A 154 -22.39 43.65 -40.88
N HIS A 155 -23.53 44.29 -41.19
CA HIS A 155 -23.98 44.59 -42.56
C HIS A 155 -23.73 46.06 -42.91
#